data_AF-A0A7I7ZJW1-F1
#
_entry.id   AF-A0A7I7ZJW1-F1
#
_cell.length_a   1.000
_cell.length_b   1.000
_cell.length_c   1.000
_cell.angle_alpha   90.00
_cell.angle_beta   90.00
_cell.angle_gamma   90.00
#
_symmetry.space_group_name_H-M   'P 1'
#
loop_
_entity.id
_entity.type
_entity.pdbx_description
1 polymer ?
#
loop_
_entity_poly.entity_id
_entity_poly.type
_entity_poly.pdbx_seq_one_letter_code
_entity_poly.pdbx_strand_id
1 'polypeptide(L)'
;MTEPAQQWRAGLRSRLIAARKAKDDVAVAALRSALSAIDNAETPDVPLPRAGAIADSAHGLGAAEVARRRLTEDQIRELIGTEADERRAAAGQLRSAGRDDRAAQVEAEAAVLRALLGSD
;
A
#
# COMPACT_ATOMS: atom_id res chain seq x y z
N MET A 1 10.60 11.00 21.45
CA MET A 1 9.69 11.22 20.32
C MET A 1 9.66 9.94 19.50
N THR A 2 8.49 9.35 19.30
CA THR A 2 8.35 8.13 18.48
C THR A 2 8.50 8.50 17.02
N GLU A 3 9.29 7.76 16.24
CA GLU A 3 9.49 8.03 14.82
C GLU A 3 8.17 7.91 14.05
N PRO A 4 7.88 8.76 13.05
CA PRO A 4 6.62 8.74 12.31
C PRO A 4 6.22 7.35 11.79
N ALA A 5 7.16 6.61 11.20
CA ALA A 5 6.91 5.25 10.72
C ALA A 5 6.50 4.25 11.82
N GLN A 6 7.04 4.41 13.04
CA GLN A 6 6.64 3.57 14.17
C GLN A 6 5.21 3.91 14.62
N GLN A 7 4.83 5.19 14.63
CA GLN A 7 3.47 5.62 14.97
C GLN A 7 2.44 5.09 13.95
N TRP A 8 2.75 5.24 12.66
CA TRP A 8 1.93 4.70 11.57
C TRP A 8 1.77 3.18 11.66
N ARG A 9 2.87 2.44 11.87
CA ARG A 9 2.79 0.98 12.07
C ARG A 9 1.94 0.58 13.26
N ALA A 10 2.05 1.27 14.39
CA ALA A 10 1.22 1.00 15.56
C ALA A 10 -0.27 1.23 15.25
N GLY A 11 -0.59 2.36 14.61
CA GLY A 11 -1.95 2.69 14.18
C GLY A 11 -2.54 1.70 13.17
N LEU A 12 -1.75 1.27 12.18
CA LEU A 12 -2.13 0.28 11.19
C LEU A 12 -2.33 -1.10 11.80
N ARG A 13 -1.44 -1.54 12.70
CA ARG A 13 -1.59 -2.82 13.41
C ARG A 13 -2.84 -2.85 14.28
N SER A 14 -3.14 -1.76 14.98
CA SER A 14 -4.39 -1.62 15.75
C SER A 14 -5.62 -1.76 14.85
N ARG A 15 -5.66 -1.00 13.74
CA ARG A 15 -6.74 -1.09 12.74
C ARG A 15 -6.85 -2.48 12.12
N LEU A 16 -5.73 -3.15 11.85
CA LEU A 16 -5.70 -4.51 11.30
C LEU A 16 -6.31 -5.52 12.28
N ILE A 17 -6.04 -5.38 13.58
CA ILE A 17 -6.67 -6.23 14.60
C ILE A 17 -8.19 -5.99 14.62
N ALA A 18 -8.64 -4.74 14.55
CA ALA A 18 -10.06 -4.40 14.50
C ALA A 18 -10.74 -4.98 13.25
N ALA A 19 -10.14 -4.81 12.07
CA ALA A 19 -10.65 -5.35 10.80
C ALA A 19 -10.79 -6.88 10.84
N ARG A 20 -9.79 -7.60 11.37
CA ARG A 20 -9.87 -9.06 11.56
C ARG A 20 -11.02 -9.47 12.47
N LYS A 21 -11.26 -8.74 13.56
CA LYS A 21 -12.39 -9.00 14.48
C LYS A 21 -13.74 -8.78 13.79
N ALA A 22 -13.82 -7.75 12.94
CA ALA A 22 -15.00 -7.46 12.13
C ALA A 22 -15.18 -8.40 10.92
N LYS A 23 -14.19 -9.27 10.64
CA LYS A 23 -14.13 -10.11 9.42
C LYS A 23 -14.19 -9.28 8.13
N ASP A 24 -13.57 -8.10 8.17
CA ASP A 24 -13.44 -7.22 7.01
C ASP A 24 -12.17 -7.59 6.23
N ASP A 25 -12.31 -8.54 5.30
CA ASP A 25 -11.18 -9.05 4.51
C ASP A 25 -10.59 -7.98 3.58
N VAL A 26 -11.40 -7.01 3.14
CA VAL A 26 -10.95 -5.88 2.31
C VAL A 26 -10.02 -4.97 3.11
N ALA A 27 -10.45 -4.56 4.31
CA ALA A 27 -9.61 -3.74 5.17
C ALA A 27 -8.35 -4.51 5.62
N VAL A 28 -8.47 -5.81 5.88
CA VAL A 28 -7.31 -6.65 6.21
C VAL A 28 -6.28 -6.68 5.08
N ALA A 29 -6.71 -6.84 3.83
CA ALA A 29 -5.81 -6.83 2.67
C ALA A 29 -5.12 -5.48 2.49
N ALA A 30 -5.89 -4.38 2.51
CA ALA A 30 -5.37 -3.03 2.35
C ALA A 30 -4.37 -2.66 3.46
N LEU A 31 -4.71 -2.91 4.74
CA LEU A 31 -3.87 -2.56 5.89
C LEU A 31 -2.57 -3.37 5.94
N ARG A 32 -2.58 -4.63 5.50
CA ARG A 32 -1.36 -5.44 5.35
C ARG A 32 -0.46 -4.88 4.26
N SER A 33 -1.02 -4.52 3.11
CA SER A 33 -0.25 -3.92 2.02
C SER A 33 0.40 -2.61 2.45
N ALA A 34 -0.34 -1.75 3.17
CA ALA A 34 0.19 -0.50 3.72
C ALA A 34 1.37 -0.72 4.67
N LEU A 35 1.27 -1.72 5.57
CA LEU A 35 2.38 -2.11 6.44
C LEU A 35 3.60 -2.56 5.64
N SER A 36 3.40 -3.42 4.63
CA SER A 36 4.48 -3.90 3.77
C SER A 36 5.13 -2.78 2.95
N ALA A 37 4.37 -1.82 2.45
CA ALA A 37 4.90 -0.67 1.72
C ALA A 37 5.84 0.17 2.60
N ILE A 38 5.43 0.45 3.84
CA ILE A 38 6.26 1.18 4.81
C ILE A 38 7.53 0.41 5.15
N ASP A 39 7.42 -0.90 5.42
CA ASP A 39 8.56 -1.74 5.76
C ASP A 39 9.55 -1.86 4.57
N ASN A 40 9.04 -1.95 3.34
CA ASN A 40 9.85 -1.96 2.12
C ASN A 40 10.57 -0.62 1.88
N ALA A 41 9.88 0.51 2.08
CA ALA A 41 10.46 1.84 1.85
C ALA A 41 11.54 2.21 2.89
N GLU A 42 11.52 1.61 4.09
CA GLU A 42 12.60 1.75 5.07
C GLU A 42 13.77 0.78 4.85
N THR A 43 13.58 -0.23 4.00
CA THR A 43 14.63 -1.19 3.68
C THR A 43 15.55 -0.61 2.61
N PRO A 44 16.87 -0.50 2.86
CA PRO A 44 17.81 -0.05 1.84
C PRO A 44 17.88 -1.06 0.70
N ASP A 45 17.97 -0.55 -0.53
CA ASP A 45 18.07 -1.37 -1.74
C ASP A 45 19.35 -2.21 -1.68
N VAL A 46 19.22 -3.52 -1.51
CA VAL A 46 20.34 -4.46 -1.59
C VAL A 46 20.37 -4.95 -3.04
N PRO A 47 21.46 -4.76 -3.80
CA PRO A 47 21.52 -5.25 -5.17
C PRO A 47 21.35 -6.78 -5.17
N LEU A 48 20.20 -7.27 -5.59
CA LEU A 48 20.01 -8.69 -5.86
C LEU A 48 20.80 -9.05 -7.13
N PRO A 49 21.59 -10.13 -7.16
CA PRO A 49 22.13 -10.66 -8.41
C PRO A 49 20.96 -10.99 -9.33
N ARG A 50 20.89 -10.36 -10.51
CA ARG A 50 19.85 -10.61 -11.53
C ARG A 50 19.89 -12.06 -11.97
N ALA A 51 19.04 -12.89 -11.38
CA ALA A 51 18.72 -14.22 -11.87
C ALA A 51 17.33 -14.19 -12.54
N GLY A 52 17.33 -14.23 -13.87
CA GLY A 52 16.28 -14.83 -14.71
C GLY A 52 14.83 -14.34 -14.56
N ALA A 53 14.43 -13.44 -15.47
CA ALA A 53 13.15 -13.40 -16.18
C ALA A 53 11.86 -13.90 -15.49
N ILE A 54 10.90 -12.98 -15.29
CA ILE A 54 9.54 -13.05 -15.88
C ILE A 54 9.11 -11.63 -16.27
N ALA A 55 8.46 -11.55 -17.42
CA ALA A 55 8.04 -10.38 -18.16
C ALA A 55 6.88 -9.58 -17.52
N ASP A 56 6.83 -8.31 -17.91
CA ASP A 56 5.61 -7.51 -18.14
C ASP A 56 4.79 -7.01 -16.94
N SER A 57 5.41 -6.20 -16.08
CA SER A 57 4.68 -5.20 -15.29
C SER A 57 5.52 -3.92 -15.14
N ALA A 58 5.93 -3.37 -16.28
CA ALA A 58 6.54 -2.05 -16.36
C ALA A 58 5.47 -0.94 -16.26
N HIS A 59 4.75 -0.85 -15.14
CA HIS A 59 3.84 0.26 -14.82
C HIS A 59 3.88 0.71 -13.34
N GLY A 60 4.80 0.19 -12.52
CA GLY A 60 5.00 0.61 -11.11
C GLY A 60 6.34 1.31 -10.84
N LEU A 61 7.06 1.73 -11.88
CA LEU A 61 8.41 2.33 -11.77
C LEU A 61 8.37 3.83 -11.38
N GLY A 62 7.52 4.18 -10.42
CA GLY A 62 7.45 5.53 -9.83
C GLY A 62 7.67 5.56 -8.32
N ALA A 63 7.49 4.44 -7.62
CA ALA A 63 7.56 4.38 -6.15
C ALA A 63 8.92 3.92 -5.59
N ALA A 64 9.84 3.47 -6.44
CA ALA A 64 11.02 2.71 -6.04
C ALA A 64 12.36 3.46 -6.21
N GLU A 65 12.40 4.78 -6.01
CA GLU A 65 13.68 5.51 -5.98
C GLU A 65 13.78 6.49 -4.80
N VAL A 66 13.43 6.02 -3.60
CA VAL A 66 13.80 6.71 -2.36
C VAL A 66 14.36 5.71 -1.36
N ALA A 67 15.64 5.36 -1.52
CA ALA A 67 16.41 4.82 -0.41
C ALA A 67 16.61 5.94 0.63
N ARG A 68 15.82 6.01 1.71
CA ARG A 68 16.12 6.88 2.87
C ARG A 68 15.74 6.23 4.21
N ARG A 69 16.74 6.18 5.10
CA ARG A 69 16.84 5.43 6.37
C ARG A 69 15.77 5.72 7.45
N ARG A 70 14.84 6.68 7.24
CA ARG A 70 13.69 7.00 8.09
C ARG A 70 12.66 7.76 7.27
N LEU A 71 11.41 7.29 7.23
CA LEU A 71 10.34 7.99 6.53
C LEU A 71 9.79 9.13 7.40
N THR A 72 9.63 10.31 6.80
CA THR A 72 8.83 11.39 7.38
C THR A 72 7.34 11.05 7.30
N GLU A 73 6.52 11.78 8.05
CA GLU A 73 5.08 11.61 7.97
C GLU A 73 4.54 11.90 6.56
N ASP A 74 4.99 12.98 5.92
CA ASP A 74 4.59 13.32 4.55
C ASP A 74 4.97 12.22 3.55
N GLN A 75 6.16 11.62 3.69
CA GLN A 75 6.59 10.50 2.84
C GLN A 75 5.71 9.26 3.02
N ILE A 76 5.26 8.98 4.24
CA ILE A 76 4.32 7.88 4.49
C ILE A 76 2.95 8.20 3.87
N ARG A 77 2.46 9.43 4.02
CA ARG A 77 1.17 9.86 3.44
C ARG A 77 1.21 9.81 1.91
N GLU A 78 2.31 10.27 1.30
CA GLU A 78 2.55 10.18 -0.14
C GLU A 78 2.57 8.73 -0.63
N LEU A 79 3.33 7.86 0.07
CA LEU A 79 3.38 6.42 -0.25
C LEU A 79 1.99 5.78 -0.22
N ILE A 80 1.23 6.00 0.85
CA ILE A 80 -0.14 5.46 1.00
C ILE A 80 -1.10 6.07 -0.04
N GLY A 81 -0.93 7.34 -0.38
CA GLY A 81 -1.67 8.01 -1.46
C GLY A 81 -1.46 7.34 -2.81
N THR A 82 -0.20 7.15 -3.20
CA THR A 82 0.21 6.49 -4.44
C THR A 82 -0.35 5.07 -4.53
N GLU A 83 -0.18 4.25 -3.49
CA GLU A 83 -0.71 2.88 -3.42
C GLU A 83 -2.23 2.81 -3.64
N ALA A 84 -2.94 3.83 -3.19
CA ALA A 84 -4.37 3.91 -3.36
C ALA A 84 -4.78 4.41 -4.75
N ASP A 85 -4.00 5.31 -5.36
CA ASP A 85 -4.18 5.73 -6.76
C ASP A 85 -3.96 4.57 -7.72
N GLU A 86 -2.90 3.78 -7.51
CA GLU A 86 -2.60 2.59 -8.29
C GLU A 86 -3.74 1.56 -8.23
N ARG A 87 -4.29 1.29 -7.05
CA ARG A 87 -5.47 0.41 -6.92
C ARG A 87 -6.68 0.94 -7.66
N ARG A 88 -6.94 2.25 -7.58
CA ARG A 88 -8.05 2.87 -8.30
C ARG A 88 -7.87 2.74 -9.82
N ALA A 89 -6.66 2.95 -10.32
CA ALA A 89 -6.33 2.73 -11.73
C ALA A 89 -6.53 1.27 -12.14
N ALA A 90 -6.05 0.32 -11.33
CA ALA A 90 -6.23 -1.12 -11.55
C ALA A 90 -7.71 -1.52 -11.56
N ALA A 91 -8.53 -0.98 -10.66
CA ALA A 91 -9.98 -1.18 -10.67
C ALA A 91 -10.62 -0.67 -11.98
N GLY A 92 -10.17 0.47 -12.50
CA GLY A 92 -10.57 0.96 -13.82
C GLY A 92 -10.25 -0.03 -14.96
N GLN A 93 -9.03 -0.58 -14.96
CA GLN A 93 -8.62 -1.59 -15.95
C GLN A 93 -9.44 -2.88 -15.84
N LEU A 94 -9.72 -3.34 -14.61
CA LEU A 94 -10.55 -4.52 -14.36
C LEU A 94 -12.00 -4.34 -14.85
N ARG A 95 -12.60 -3.16 -14.63
CA ARG A 95 -13.92 -2.81 -15.19
C ARG A 95 -13.92 -2.87 -16.71
N SER A 96 -12.92 -2.25 -17.35
CA SER A 96 -12.79 -2.28 -18.82
C SER A 96 -12.63 -3.70 -19.37
N ALA A 97 -12.10 -4.62 -18.56
CA ALA A 97 -11.97 -6.05 -18.89
C ALA A 97 -13.19 -6.91 -18.48
N GLY A 98 -14.29 -6.30 -18.01
CA GLY A 98 -15.51 -7.01 -17.59
C GLY A 98 -15.39 -7.79 -16.27
N ARG A 99 -14.42 -7.42 -15.42
CA ARG A 99 -14.14 -8.08 -14.13
C ARG A 99 -14.69 -7.24 -12.96
N ASP A 100 -15.98 -6.94 -13.01
CA ASP A 100 -16.61 -5.95 -12.13
C ASP A 100 -16.51 -6.28 -10.63
N ASP A 101 -16.73 -7.54 -10.24
CA ASP A 101 -16.61 -7.95 -8.83
C ASP A 101 -15.19 -7.72 -8.29
N ARG A 102 -14.17 -8.04 -9.09
CA ARG A 102 -12.78 -7.82 -8.73
C ARG A 102 -12.43 -6.35 -8.70
N ALA A 103 -12.98 -5.56 -9.63
CA ALA A 103 -12.81 -4.12 -9.62
C ALA A 103 -13.41 -3.47 -8.38
N ALA A 104 -14.63 -3.88 -7.99
CA ALA A 104 -15.30 -3.39 -6.78
C ALA A 104 -14.48 -3.71 -5.52
N GLN A 105 -13.91 -4.91 -5.44
CA GLN A 105 -13.01 -5.29 -4.35
C GLN A 105 -11.77 -4.39 -4.27
N VAL A 106 -11.07 -4.19 -5.39
CA VAL A 106 -9.85 -3.36 -5.43
C VAL A 106 -10.16 -1.87 -5.17
N GLU A 107 -11.31 -1.39 -5.63
CA GLU A 107 -11.78 -0.03 -5.34
C GLU A 107 -12.11 0.16 -3.85
N ALA A 108 -12.69 -0.85 -3.21
CA ALA A 108 -12.93 -0.84 -1.77
C ALA A 108 -11.60 -0.85 -0.98
N GLU A 109 -10.59 -1.61 -1.41
CA GLU A 109 -9.25 -1.55 -0.82
C GLU A 109 -8.63 -0.14 -0.94
N ALA A 110 -8.76 0.51 -2.12
CA ALA A 110 -8.29 1.88 -2.33
C ALA A 110 -9.00 2.87 -1.41
N ALA A 111 -10.30 2.70 -1.16
CA ALA A 111 -11.06 3.54 -0.24
C ALA A 111 -10.57 3.39 1.22
N VAL A 112 -10.24 2.18 1.65
CA VAL A 112 -9.64 1.94 2.98
C VAL A 112 -8.32 2.69 3.11
N LEU A 113 -7.45 2.63 2.10
CA LEU A 113 -6.17 3.35 2.12
C LEU A 113 -6.37 4.87 2.17
N ARG A 114 -7.34 5.41 1.42
CA ARG A 114 -7.68 6.85 1.46
C ARG A 114 -8.17 7.31 2.82
N ALA A 115 -8.98 6.50 3.49
CA ALA A 115 -9.49 6.83 4.82
C ALA A 115 -8.36 7.02 5.85
N LEU A 116 -7.21 6.34 5.67
CA LEU A 116 -6.03 6.54 6.52
C LEU A 116 -5.43 7.94 6.38
N LEU A 117 -5.55 8.58 5.22
CA LEU A 117 -4.95 9.89 4.95
C LEU A 117 -5.76 11.05 5.51
N GLY A 118 -7.07 10.86 5.68
CA GLY A 118 -8.00 11.85 6.25
C GLY A 118 -8.35 11.62 7.73
N SER A 119 -7.72 10.64 8.39
CA SER A 119 -7.84 10.45 9.84
C SER A 119 -6.75 11.26 10.54
N ASP A 120 -7.06 12.48 11.00
CA ASP A 120 -6.26 13.21 11.99
C ASP A 120 -6.55 12.72 13.43
#